data_AF-A0A8C6S4E4-F1
#
_entry.id   AF-A0A8C6S4E4-F1
#
_cell.length_a   1.000
_cell.length_b   1.000
_cell.length_c   1.000
_cell.angle_alpha   90.00
_cell.angle_beta   90.00
_cell.angle_gamma   90.00
#
_symmetry.space_group_name_H-M   'P 1'
#
loop_
_entity.id
_entity.type
_entity.pdbx_description
1 polymer ?
#
loop_
_entity_poly.entity_id
_entity_poly.type
_entity_poly.pdbx_seq_one_letter_code
_entity_poly.pdbx_strand_id
1 'polypeptide(L)'
;MVIFSVYVVNKAGGLIYHYPLDLVLKHHDEKVIVSFGQRDGIKVGHALLSINGVDVIGKNTADGKDILEYLKDSSNYPVSIRFGRARLSSNEKLMLASMFHSLFAIGSQLSPEAGSSGIEMLETDVFKLHCFQTLTGAIQIHYVCELFDQNLKSALEVAEKAGNFGAGS
;
A
#
# COMPACT_ATOMS: atom_id res chain seq x y z
N MET A 1 12.68 19.32 -36.45
CA MET A 1 11.27 19.40 -35.98
C MET A 1 11.24 18.81 -34.58
N VAL A 2 10.87 19.59 -33.57
CA VAL A 2 10.90 19.15 -32.17
C VAL A 2 9.48 18.68 -31.82
N ILE A 3 9.34 17.39 -31.52
CA ILE A 3 8.08 16.81 -31.09
C ILE A 3 7.96 17.06 -29.58
N PHE A 4 6.95 17.83 -29.16
CA PHE A 4 6.77 18.24 -27.76
C PHE A 4 6.01 17.20 -26.92
N SER A 5 5.04 16.53 -27.54
CA SER A 5 4.25 15.47 -26.90
C SER A 5 3.56 14.62 -27.96
N VAL A 6 3.45 13.32 -27.74
CA VAL A 6 2.67 12.42 -28.62
C VAL A 6 1.62 11.71 -27.77
N TYR A 7 0.37 11.65 -28.26
CA TYR A 7 -0.77 11.02 -27.59
C TYR A 7 -1.35 9.93 -28.48
N VAL A 8 -1.64 8.75 -27.92
CA VAL A 8 -2.47 7.72 -28.58
C VAL A 8 -3.64 7.39 -27.66
N VAL A 9 -4.83 7.46 -28.22
CA VAL A 9 -6.10 7.26 -27.52
C VAL A 9 -6.74 5.97 -28.06
N ASN A 10 -7.31 5.14 -27.18
CA ASN A 10 -8.04 3.94 -27.60
C ASN A 10 -9.38 4.31 -28.24
N LYS A 11 -10.05 3.32 -28.86
CA LYS A 11 -11.38 3.49 -29.47
C LYS A 11 -12.48 3.89 -28.47
N ALA A 12 -12.25 3.72 -27.17
CA ALA A 12 -13.15 4.12 -26.09
C ALA A 12 -12.82 5.50 -25.48
N GLY A 13 -11.89 6.27 -26.07
CA GLY A 13 -11.50 7.60 -25.58
C GLY A 13 -10.50 7.60 -24.41
N GLY A 14 -10.04 6.43 -23.96
CA GLY A 14 -9.02 6.31 -22.91
C GLY A 14 -7.61 6.52 -23.46
N LEU A 15 -6.78 7.24 -22.74
CA LEU A 15 -5.39 7.46 -23.14
C LEU A 15 -4.60 6.14 -23.03
N ILE A 16 -4.00 5.70 -24.14
CA ILE A 16 -3.08 4.54 -24.18
C ILE A 16 -1.63 4.99 -24.03
N TYR A 17 -1.30 6.19 -24.52
CA TYR A 17 0.06 6.62 -24.78
C TYR A 17 0.21 8.11 -24.51
N HIS A 18 1.22 8.49 -23.72
CA HIS A 18 1.70 9.86 -23.63
C HIS A 18 3.22 9.88 -23.37
N TYR A 19 3.94 10.65 -24.17
CA TYR A 19 5.36 10.94 -23.96
C TYR A 19 5.59 12.46 -24.01
N PRO A 20 6.30 13.06 -23.03
CA PRO A 20 6.77 12.43 -21.79
C PRO A 20 5.61 12.04 -20.87
N LEU A 21 5.80 11.09 -19.95
CA LEU A 21 4.76 10.70 -18.99
C LEU A 21 4.25 11.91 -18.19
N ASP A 22 2.92 12.06 -18.07
CA ASP A 22 2.28 13.10 -17.23
C ASP A 22 2.44 12.83 -15.72
N LEU A 23 2.96 11.65 -15.39
CA LEU A 23 3.20 11.21 -14.03
C LEU A 23 4.68 11.32 -13.72
N VAL A 24 4.99 11.90 -12.57
CA VAL A 24 6.36 11.85 -12.05
C VAL A 24 6.50 10.56 -11.26
N LEU A 25 7.47 9.75 -11.66
CA LEU A 25 7.80 8.49 -11.01
C LEU A 25 9.09 8.65 -10.19
N LYS A 26 9.17 7.96 -9.05
CA LYS A 26 10.39 7.88 -8.23
C LYS A 26 10.63 6.48 -7.71
N HIS A 27 11.88 6.19 -7.38
CA HIS A 27 12.21 5.03 -6.56
C HIS A 27 11.76 5.28 -5.11
N HIS A 28 11.13 4.27 -4.53
CA HIS A 28 10.79 4.24 -3.13
C HIS A 28 10.89 2.80 -2.64
N ASP A 29 11.84 2.55 -1.74
CA ASP A 29 12.30 1.21 -1.38
C ASP A 29 12.66 0.40 -2.63
N GLU A 30 12.16 -0.83 -2.73
CA GLU A 30 12.34 -1.72 -3.87
C GLU A 30 11.24 -1.57 -4.92
N LYS A 31 10.58 -0.40 -5.02
CA LYS A 31 9.44 -0.17 -5.93
C LYS A 31 9.59 1.15 -6.69
N VAL A 32 8.95 1.25 -7.85
CA VAL A 32 8.74 2.53 -8.56
C VAL A 32 7.33 3.00 -8.29
N ILE A 33 7.19 4.20 -7.73
CA ILE A 33 5.89 4.77 -7.35
C ILE A 33 5.65 6.13 -8.02
N VAL A 34 4.37 6.47 -8.17
CA VAL A 34 3.93 7.80 -8.59
C VAL A 34 4.18 8.78 -7.45
N SER A 35 5.06 9.74 -7.66
CA SER A 35 5.36 10.82 -6.70
C SER A 35 4.53 12.08 -6.95
N PHE A 36 4.10 12.32 -8.19
CA PHE A 36 3.26 13.47 -8.55
C PHE A 36 2.42 13.16 -9.79
N GLY A 37 1.25 13.80 -9.89
CA GLY A 37 0.28 13.62 -10.95
C GLY A 37 -0.80 12.60 -10.59
N GLN A 38 -2.00 12.80 -11.15
CA GLN A 38 -3.14 11.89 -11.02
C GLN A 38 -3.87 11.85 -12.36
N ARG A 39 -4.13 10.65 -12.87
CA ARG A 39 -4.81 10.47 -14.17
C ARG A 39 -5.44 9.10 -14.28
N ASP A 40 -6.64 9.00 -14.87
CA ASP A 40 -7.29 7.72 -15.19
C ASP A 40 -7.35 6.71 -14.01
N GLY A 41 -7.59 7.22 -12.80
CA GLY A 41 -7.63 6.42 -11.56
C GLY A 41 -6.26 6.11 -10.93
N ILE A 42 -5.16 6.51 -11.56
CA ILE A 42 -3.80 6.44 -11.02
C ILE A 42 -3.60 7.59 -10.05
N LYS A 43 -3.27 7.28 -8.78
CA LYS A 43 -3.05 8.26 -7.70
C LYS A 43 -1.60 8.26 -7.25
N VAL A 44 -1.18 9.36 -6.61
CA VAL A 44 0.10 9.41 -5.89
C VAL A 44 0.18 8.25 -4.90
N GLY A 45 1.34 7.60 -4.84
CA GLY A 45 1.58 6.41 -4.03
C GLY A 45 1.21 5.09 -4.70
N HIS A 46 0.54 5.09 -5.85
CA HIS A 46 0.44 3.87 -6.66
C HIS A 46 1.83 3.45 -7.16
N ALA A 47 2.10 2.15 -7.09
CA ALA A 47 3.29 1.53 -7.65
C ALA A 47 3.03 1.11 -9.10
N LEU A 48 4.10 1.10 -9.88
CA LEU A 48 4.13 0.46 -11.19
C LEU A 48 4.15 -1.05 -10.97
N LEU A 49 3.16 -1.75 -11.53
CA LEU A 49 2.97 -3.19 -11.35
C LEU A 49 3.44 -3.99 -12.56
N SER A 50 3.20 -3.47 -13.77
CA SER A 50 3.62 -4.14 -15.00
C SER A 50 3.88 -3.17 -16.14
N ILE A 51 4.74 -3.58 -17.07
CA ILE A 51 5.06 -2.89 -18.32
C ILE A 51 4.80 -3.86 -19.47
N ASN A 52 4.04 -3.42 -20.47
CA ASN A 52 3.63 -4.21 -21.63
C ASN A 52 2.95 -5.55 -21.27
N GLY A 53 2.22 -5.55 -20.15
CA GLY A 53 1.54 -6.74 -19.63
C GLY A 53 2.43 -7.70 -18.84
N VAL A 54 3.74 -7.41 -18.70
CA VAL A 54 4.69 -8.22 -17.93
C VAL A 54 4.95 -7.55 -16.58
N ASP A 55 4.77 -8.31 -15.50
CA ASP A 55 4.98 -7.83 -14.14
C ASP A 55 6.43 -7.40 -13.92
N VAL A 56 6.61 -6.28 -13.23
CA VAL A 56 7.94 -5.78 -12.88
C VAL A 56 8.46 -6.43 -11.60
N ILE A 57 9.78 -6.51 -11.49
CA ILE A 57 10.46 -7.10 -10.35
C ILE A 57 11.09 -5.96 -9.56
N GLY A 58 10.33 -5.46 -8.58
CA GLY A 58 10.74 -4.34 -7.76
C GLY A 58 10.91 -3.05 -8.55
N LYS A 59 12.16 -2.58 -8.69
CA LYS A 59 12.52 -1.39 -9.49
C LYS A 59 12.99 -1.72 -10.91
N ASN A 60 13.01 -3.00 -11.29
CA ASN A 60 13.53 -3.47 -12.55
C ASN A 60 12.42 -4.06 -13.43
N THR A 61 12.59 -3.95 -14.75
CA THR A 61 11.80 -4.70 -15.72
C THR A 61 12.08 -6.21 -15.59
N ALA A 62 11.28 -7.06 -16.22
CA ALA A 62 11.54 -8.50 -16.24
C ALA A 62 12.93 -8.86 -16.83
N ASP A 63 13.45 -8.00 -17.72
CA ASP A 63 14.78 -8.14 -18.32
C ASP A 63 15.91 -7.58 -17.43
N GLY A 64 15.60 -7.13 -16.22
CA GLY A 64 16.56 -6.60 -15.25
C GLY A 64 16.96 -5.13 -15.46
N LYS A 65 16.42 -4.44 -16.47
CA LYS A 65 16.72 -3.01 -16.70
C LYS A 65 16.00 -2.14 -15.67
N ASP A 66 16.63 -1.07 -15.21
CA ASP A 66 15.97 -0.10 -14.34
C ASP A 66 14.75 0.52 -15.04
N ILE A 67 13.60 0.55 -14.35
CA ILE A 67 12.34 1.01 -14.92
C ILE A 67 12.40 2.50 -15.28
N LEU A 68 13.01 3.35 -14.44
CA LEU A 68 13.08 4.78 -14.74
C LEU A 68 14.00 5.03 -15.94
N GLU A 69 15.08 4.28 -16.09
CA GLU A 69 15.93 4.33 -17.28
C GLU A 69 15.20 3.83 -18.53
N TYR A 70 14.46 2.72 -18.42
CA TYR A 70 13.66 2.18 -19.51
C TYR A 70 12.63 3.20 -20.02
N LEU A 71 11.94 3.90 -19.11
CA LEU A 71 10.91 4.88 -19.44
C LEU A 71 11.46 6.24 -19.91
N LYS A 72 12.72 6.56 -19.65
CA LYS A 72 13.35 7.79 -20.19
C LYS A 72 13.68 7.66 -21.68
N ASP A 73 14.04 6.47 -22.11
CA ASP A 73 14.45 6.19 -23.47
C ASP A 73 13.24 6.12 -24.41
N SER A 74 13.15 7.11 -25.30
CA SER A 74 12.03 7.27 -26.24
C SER A 74 11.90 6.10 -27.23
N SER A 75 12.95 5.32 -27.46
CA SER A 75 12.91 4.16 -28.36
C SER A 75 12.09 3.00 -27.81
N ASN A 76 11.88 2.94 -26.49
CA ASN A 76 11.07 1.91 -25.85
C ASN A 76 9.56 2.14 -25.99
N TYR A 77 9.14 3.30 -26.50
CA TYR A 77 7.74 3.65 -26.69
C TYR A 77 7.22 3.15 -28.05
N PRO A 78 5.94 2.74 -28.15
CA PRO A 78 4.88 2.80 -27.14
C PRO A 78 5.02 1.79 -26.00
N VAL A 79 4.73 2.22 -24.77
CA VAL A 79 4.67 1.35 -23.58
C VAL A 79 3.26 1.37 -22.98
N SER A 80 2.79 0.21 -22.52
CA SER A 80 1.57 0.07 -21.72
C SER A 80 1.96 -0.18 -20.28
N ILE A 81 1.53 0.67 -19.35
CA ILE A 81 1.93 0.59 -17.94
C ILE A 81 0.70 0.38 -17.06
N ARG A 82 0.78 -0.60 -16.16
CA ARG A 82 -0.25 -0.82 -15.14
C ARG A 82 0.23 -0.28 -13.80
N PHE A 83 -0.59 0.57 -13.18
CA PHE A 83 -0.37 1.07 -11.82
C PHE A 83 -1.39 0.49 -10.85
N GLY A 84 -1.03 0.41 -9.57
CA GLY A 84 -1.97 0.06 -8.51
C GLY A 84 -1.35 0.15 -7.12
N ARG A 85 -2.10 -0.21 -6.08
CA ARG A 85 -1.53 -0.29 -4.72
C ARG A 85 -0.56 -1.45 -4.63
N ALA A 86 0.68 -1.16 -4.24
CA ALA A 86 1.65 -2.21 -3.97
C ALA A 86 1.19 -3.09 -2.80
N ARG A 87 1.38 -4.41 -2.94
CA ARG A 87 1.21 -5.31 -1.80
C ARG A 87 2.38 -5.11 -0.83
N LEU A 88 2.07 -5.15 0.47
CA LEU A 88 3.08 -5.14 1.52
C LEU A 88 3.81 -6.49 1.54
N SER A 89 5.14 -6.43 1.53
CA SER A 89 6.03 -7.55 1.77
C SER A 89 5.96 -8.00 3.24
N SER A 90 6.47 -9.19 3.52
CA SER A 90 6.54 -9.73 4.88
C SER A 90 7.35 -8.81 5.81
N ASN A 91 8.43 -8.21 5.31
CA ASN A 91 9.26 -7.29 6.08
C ASN A 91 8.53 -5.98 6.37
N GLU A 92 7.83 -5.39 5.38
CA GLU A 92 7.01 -4.19 5.60
C GLU A 92 5.91 -4.44 6.64
N LYS A 93 5.27 -5.63 6.62
CA LYS A 93 4.27 -6.01 7.62
C LYS A 93 4.85 -6.12 9.03
N LEU A 94 6.02 -6.75 9.18
CA LEU A 94 6.71 -6.85 10.48
C LEU A 94 7.10 -5.46 10.99
N MET A 95 7.64 -4.62 10.11
CA MET A 95 8.03 -3.25 10.44
C MET A 95 6.82 -2.43 10.92
N LEU A 96 5.69 -2.49 10.21
CA LEU A 96 4.45 -1.81 10.59
C LEU A 96 3.90 -2.32 11.93
N ALA A 97 3.94 -3.63 12.17
CA ALA A 97 3.51 -4.21 13.45
C ALA A 97 4.36 -3.68 14.62
N SER A 98 5.69 -3.62 14.47
CA SER A 98 6.61 -3.10 15.49
C SER A 98 6.44 -1.59 15.74
N MET A 99 6.24 -0.80 14.68
CA MET A 99 5.92 0.62 14.80
C MET A 99 4.63 0.83 15.59
N PHE A 100 3.60 0.05 15.27
CA PHE A 100 2.32 0.17 15.94
C PHE A 100 2.38 -0.25 17.42
N HIS A 101 3.15 -1.29 17.75
CA HIS A 101 3.39 -1.68 19.15
C HIS A 101 3.97 -0.52 19.97
N SER A 102 4.91 0.22 19.38
CA SER A 102 5.51 1.40 20.03
C SER A 102 4.48 2.52 20.20
N LEU A 103 3.66 2.80 19.18
CA LEU A 103 2.58 3.79 19.25
C LEU A 103 1.56 3.45 20.34
N PHE A 104 1.17 2.19 20.46
CA PHE A 104 0.24 1.73 21.49
C PHE A 104 0.76 2.02 22.91
N ALA A 105 2.03 1.67 23.17
CA ALA A 105 2.65 1.90 24.47
C ALA A 105 2.76 3.40 24.80
N ILE A 106 3.14 4.22 23.80
CA ILE A 106 3.18 5.68 23.95
C ILE A 106 1.79 6.23 24.26
N GLY A 107 0.75 5.74 23.59
CA GLY A 107 -0.64 6.15 23.85
C GLY A 107 -1.09 5.89 25.29
N SER A 108 -0.69 4.76 25.88
CA SER A 108 -0.96 4.46 27.29
C SER A 108 -0.15 5.39 28.22
N GLN A 109 1.14 5.60 27.93
CA GLN A 109 2.03 6.42 28.76
C GLN A 109 1.67 7.91 28.78
N LEU A 110 1.19 8.46 27.66
CA LEU A 110 0.82 9.86 27.54
C LEU A 110 -0.63 10.14 27.96
N SER A 111 -1.38 9.11 28.36
CA SER A 111 -2.78 9.27 28.76
C SER A 111 -2.90 10.21 29.96
N PRO A 112 -3.79 11.21 29.92
CA PRO A 112 -4.10 12.04 31.10
C PRO A 112 -4.93 11.29 32.14
N GLU A 113 -5.62 10.21 31.73
CA GLU A 113 -6.46 9.38 32.59
C GLU A 113 -5.70 8.15 33.10
N ALA A 114 -5.85 7.87 34.39
CA ALA A 114 -5.24 6.71 35.02
C ALA A 114 -5.91 5.41 34.56
N GLY A 115 -5.10 4.36 34.32
CA GLY A 115 -5.60 3.06 33.89
C GLY A 115 -5.88 2.94 32.38
N SER A 116 -5.35 3.85 31.57
CA SER A 116 -5.47 3.77 30.10
C SER A 116 -4.71 2.57 29.53
N SER A 117 -5.42 1.78 28.71
CA SER A 117 -4.95 0.56 28.06
C SER A 117 -3.99 0.84 26.90
N GLY A 118 -4.09 2.01 26.24
CA GLY A 118 -3.32 2.35 25.04
C GLY A 118 -4.22 2.77 23.88
N ILE A 119 -3.79 2.48 22.64
CA ILE A 119 -4.59 2.78 21.44
C ILE A 119 -5.56 1.63 21.21
N GLU A 120 -6.87 1.88 21.34
CA GLU A 120 -7.93 0.91 21.02
C GLU A 120 -8.45 1.05 19.59
N MET A 121 -8.40 2.27 19.03
CA MET A 121 -8.86 2.56 17.68
C MET A 121 -8.06 3.70 17.04
N LEU A 122 -7.65 3.51 15.79
CA LEU A 122 -7.04 4.54 14.94
C LEU A 122 -7.89 4.72 13.68
N GLU A 123 -8.42 5.93 13.48
CA GLU A 123 -9.29 6.27 12.36
C GLU A 123 -8.56 7.15 11.34
N THR A 124 -8.79 6.84 10.06
CA THR A 124 -8.40 7.67 8.92
C THR A 124 -9.65 7.95 8.07
N ASP A 125 -9.50 8.78 7.04
CA ASP A 125 -10.55 9.06 6.07
C ASP A 125 -10.96 7.83 5.23
N VAL A 126 -10.13 6.77 5.19
CA VAL A 126 -10.34 5.60 4.30
C VAL A 126 -10.51 4.29 5.06
N PHE A 127 -9.98 4.17 6.27
CA PHE A 127 -10.06 2.95 7.07
C PHE A 127 -9.96 3.23 8.56
N LYS A 128 -10.43 2.27 9.36
CA LYS A 128 -10.21 2.23 10.81
C LYS A 128 -9.34 1.03 11.17
N LEU A 129 -8.64 1.13 12.27
CA LEU A 129 -7.81 0.05 12.78
C LEU A 129 -8.22 -0.18 14.23
N HIS A 130 -8.67 -1.39 14.53
CA HIS A 130 -9.10 -1.76 15.88
C HIS A 130 -8.03 -2.62 16.54
N CYS A 131 -7.75 -2.30 17.80
CA CYS A 131 -6.66 -2.91 18.53
C CYS A 131 -7.17 -3.52 19.82
N PHE A 132 -6.77 -4.76 20.06
CA PHE A 132 -7.14 -5.50 21.24
C PHE A 132 -5.87 -6.08 21.86
N GLN A 133 -5.63 -5.75 23.12
CA GLN A 133 -4.55 -6.35 23.89
C GLN A 133 -5.10 -7.55 24.65
N THR A 134 -4.49 -8.72 24.47
CA THR A 134 -4.87 -9.91 25.22
C THR A 134 -4.34 -9.84 26.66
N LEU A 135 -4.94 -10.61 27.58
CA LEU A 135 -4.47 -10.71 28.98
C LEU A 135 -3.00 -11.16 29.10
N THR A 136 -2.45 -11.84 28.09
CA THR A 136 -1.05 -12.27 28.05
C THR A 136 -0.08 -11.15 27.61
N GLY A 137 -0.58 -9.95 27.34
CA GLY A 137 0.20 -8.79 26.92
C GLY A 137 0.52 -8.74 25.42
N ALA A 138 0.08 -9.74 24.64
CA ALA A 138 0.22 -9.71 23.19
C ALA A 138 -0.78 -8.71 22.58
N ILE A 139 -0.27 -7.70 21.87
CA ILE A 139 -1.10 -6.74 21.14
C ILE A 139 -1.52 -7.38 19.82
N GLN A 140 -2.80 -7.73 19.70
CA GLN A 140 -3.39 -8.16 18.44
C GLN A 140 -3.96 -6.95 17.71
N ILE A 141 -3.30 -6.60 16.61
CA ILE A 141 -3.72 -5.53 15.72
C ILE A 141 -4.64 -6.14 14.67
N HIS A 142 -5.93 -5.82 14.76
CA HIS A 142 -6.91 -6.25 13.78
C HIS A 142 -7.14 -5.11 12.77
N TYR A 143 -6.73 -5.36 11.53
CA TYR A 143 -7.03 -4.47 10.42
C TYR A 143 -8.50 -4.63 10.05
N VAL A 144 -9.28 -3.60 10.30
CA VAL A 144 -10.68 -3.56 9.90
C VAL A 144 -10.84 -2.45 8.87
N CYS A 145 -10.71 -2.79 7.60
CA CYS A 145 -11.24 -1.90 6.58
C CYS A 145 -12.77 -1.87 6.70
N GLU A 146 -13.33 -0.94 7.47
CA GLU A 146 -14.73 -0.54 7.34
C GLU A 146 -14.91 0.14 5.97
N LEU A 147 -15.00 -0.67 4.91
CA LEU A 147 -15.90 -0.33 3.81
C LEU A 147 -17.27 -0.83 4.25
N PHE A 148 -17.95 -0.09 5.13
CA PHE A 148 -19.33 -0.34 5.61
C PHE A 148 -19.74 -1.82 5.65
N ASP A 149 -19.41 -2.60 6.69
CA ASP A 149 -20.04 -3.92 6.82
C ASP A 149 -20.20 -4.42 8.26
N GLN A 150 -21.40 -4.92 8.55
CA GLN A 150 -21.89 -5.35 9.87
C GLN A 150 -21.26 -6.68 10.36
N ASN A 151 -20.40 -7.30 9.56
CA ASN A 151 -19.78 -8.60 9.82
C ASN A 151 -18.59 -8.58 10.81
N LEU A 152 -18.20 -7.40 11.31
CA LEU A 152 -17.02 -7.20 12.13
C LEU A 152 -17.10 -7.90 13.51
N LYS A 153 -18.23 -7.77 14.21
CA LYS A 153 -18.39 -8.35 15.56
C LYS A 153 -18.22 -9.87 15.55
N SER A 154 -18.78 -10.54 14.55
CA SER A 154 -18.70 -12.00 14.41
C SER A 154 -17.28 -12.48 14.11
N ALA A 155 -16.50 -11.72 13.32
CA ALA A 155 -15.11 -12.04 13.04
C ALA A 155 -14.21 -11.83 14.28
N LEU A 156 -14.48 -10.78 15.07
CA LEU A 156 -13.77 -10.51 16.34
C LEU A 156 -14.00 -11.62 17.38
N GLU A 157 -15.25 -12.07 17.54
CA GLU A 157 -15.56 -13.20 18.44
C GLU A 157 -14.87 -14.52 18.03
N VAL A 158 -14.67 -14.72 16.72
CA VAL A 158 -13.95 -15.89 16.20
C VAL A 158 -12.44 -15.78 16.43
N ALA A 159 -11.86 -14.58 16.26
CA ALA A 159 -10.45 -14.33 16.52
C ALA A 159 -10.10 -14.46 18.02
N GLU A 160 -10.96 -13.96 18.91
CA GLU A 160 -10.80 -14.16 20.36
C GLU A 160 -10.86 -15.64 20.75
N LYS A 161 -11.77 -16.41 20.15
CA LYS A 161 -11.85 -17.87 20.37
C LYS A 161 -10.64 -18.62 19.80
N ALA A 162 -10.06 -18.14 18.70
CA ALA A 162 -8.87 -18.73 18.08
C ALA A 162 -7.56 -18.38 18.81
N GLY A 163 -7.54 -17.32 19.63
CA GLY A 163 -6.39 -16.91 20.45
C GLY A 163 -6.03 -17.86 21.60
N ASN A 164 -6.84 -18.91 21.83
CA ASN A 164 -6.59 -19.92 22.86
C ASN A 164 -5.72 -21.08 22.31
N PHE A 165 -4.57 -20.77 21.71
CA PHE A 165 -3.54 -21.79 21.50
C PHE A 165 -2.89 -22.08 22.85
N GLY A 166 -3.05 -23.34 23.27
CA GLY A 166 -2.92 -23.76 24.66
C GLY A 166 -1.57 -23.47 25.32
N ALA A 167 -1.64 -23.31 26.63
CA ALA A 167 -0.53 -23.70 27.49
C ALA A 167 -0.15 -25.15 27.12
N GLY A 168 1.12 -25.35 26.82
CA GLY A 168 1.63 -26.59 26.28
C GLY A 168 1.37 -27.80 27.15
N SER A 169 1.38 -28.94 26.48
CA SER A 169 2.04 -30.16 26.96
C SER A 169 3.17 -30.47 25.99
#